data_AF-A0A820LPX0-F1
#
_entry.id   AF-A0A820LPX0-F1
#
_cell.length_a   1.000
_cell.length_b   1.000
_cell.length_c   1.000
_cell.angle_alpha   90.00
_cell.angle_beta   90.00
_cell.angle_gamma   90.00
#
_symmetry.space_group_name_H-M   'P 1'
#
loop_
_entity.id
_entity.type
_entity.pdbx_description
1 polymer ?
#
loop_
_entity_poly.entity_id
_entity_poly.type
_entity_poly.pdbx_seq_one_letter_code
_entity_poly.pdbx_strand_id
1 'polypeptide(L)'
;MQVIKAGTIWHNADIPIIDHPSAFFACNQDPRVAEQFNIMAIEMNNHYNKPTNTTVSLHNPAIGDFCVARFSEDQHWYRARVVLIHGNDSILIVFIDYGNSETKPANEIYPMHEPLSRLPAMTVACTLAE
;
A
#
# COMPACT_ATOMS: atom_id res chain seq x y z
N MET A 1 -1.17 9.12 -6.87
CA MET A 1 -0.87 9.94 -5.67
C MET A 1 -2.14 10.67 -5.26
N GLN A 2 -2.61 10.52 -4.02
CA GLN A 2 -3.76 11.28 -3.54
C GLN A 2 -3.34 12.76 -3.40
N VAL A 3 -4.03 13.68 -4.07
CA VAL A 3 -3.74 15.11 -3.98
C VAL A 3 -4.74 15.73 -3.02
N ILE A 4 -4.29 16.08 -1.83
CA ILE A 4 -5.07 16.86 -0.87
C ILE A 4 -4.85 18.34 -1.19
N LYS A 5 -5.93 19.09 -1.45
CA LYS A 5 -5.85 20.54 -1.66
C LYS A 5 -5.60 21.25 -0.33
N ALA A 6 -4.76 22.29 -0.34
CA ALA A 6 -4.60 23.16 0.82
C ALA A 6 -5.96 23.70 1.28
N GLY A 7 -6.20 23.70 2.59
CA GLY A 7 -7.49 24.08 3.19
C GLY A 7 -8.54 22.97 3.24
N THR A 8 -8.23 21.76 2.77
CA THR A 8 -9.08 20.58 3.02
C THR A 8 -9.12 20.27 4.51
N ILE A 9 -10.33 20.10 5.06
CA ILE A 9 -10.54 19.66 6.45
C ILE A 9 -11.20 18.29 6.41
N TRP A 10 -10.60 17.31 7.08
CA TRP A 10 -11.24 16.03 7.37
C TRP A 10 -11.91 16.12 8.74
N HIS A 11 -13.24 15.95 8.78
CA HIS A 11 -13.97 15.97 10.04
C HIS A 11 -13.72 14.71 10.88
N ASN A 12 -13.43 13.58 10.22
CA ASN A 12 -13.05 12.31 10.83
C ASN A 12 -11.88 11.73 10.03
N ALA A 13 -10.86 11.22 10.73
CA ALA A 13 -9.75 10.48 10.14
C ALA A 13 -9.38 9.35 11.09
N ASP A 14 -9.12 8.17 10.53
CA ASP A 14 -8.53 7.09 11.31
C ASP A 14 -7.01 7.17 11.20
N ILE A 15 -6.33 6.90 12.30
CA ILE A 15 -4.88 6.77 12.35
C ILE A 15 -4.59 5.27 12.50
N PRO A 16 -4.52 4.51 11.39
CA PRO A 16 -4.29 3.07 11.46
C PRO A 16 -2.96 2.73 12.13
N ILE A 17 -1.94 3.60 11.98
CA ILE A 17 -0.58 3.35 12.46
C ILE A 17 0.05 4.63 12.98
N ILE A 18 0.63 4.52 14.18
CA ILE A 18 1.48 5.52 14.81
C ILE A 18 2.86 4.90 14.98
N ASP A 19 3.81 5.30 14.13
CA ASP A 19 5.22 4.96 14.34
C ASP A 19 5.87 6.02 15.25
N HIS A 20 5.56 7.30 14.99
CA HIS A 20 5.95 8.44 15.80
C HIS A 20 4.94 9.59 15.62
N PRO A 21 4.81 10.55 16.55
CA PRO A 21 4.00 11.76 16.31
C PRO A 21 4.40 12.55 15.04
N SER A 22 5.64 12.38 14.59
CA SER A 22 6.18 12.97 13.35
C SER A 22 6.05 12.06 12.12
N ALA A 23 5.52 10.85 12.29
CA ALA A 23 5.37 9.84 11.24
C ALA A 23 4.17 8.94 11.57
N PHE A 24 3.00 9.32 11.05
CA PHE A 24 1.78 8.50 11.12
C PHE A 24 1.06 8.49 9.78
N PHE A 25 0.11 7.58 9.63
CA PHE A 25 -0.73 7.49 8.45
C PHE A 25 -2.16 7.86 8.80
N ALA A 26 -2.82 8.65 7.96
CA ALA A 26 -4.22 9.03 8.12
C ALA A 26 -5.04 8.62 6.89
N CYS A 27 -6.26 8.14 7.10
CA CYS A 27 -7.21 7.85 6.01
C CYS A 27 -8.56 8.56 6.23
N ASN A 28 -9.15 9.04 5.13
CA ASN A 28 -10.47 9.66 5.14
C ASN A 28 -11.59 8.60 5.16
N GLN A 29 -12.63 8.84 5.94
CA GLN A 29 -13.78 7.94 6.13
C GLN A 29 -14.92 8.17 5.12
N ASP A 30 -14.63 8.56 3.87
CA ASP A 30 -15.68 8.71 2.85
C ASP A 30 -16.26 7.34 2.47
N PRO A 31 -17.56 7.07 2.71
CA PRO A 31 -18.15 5.76 2.46
C PRO A 31 -18.05 5.29 1.00
N ARG A 32 -18.00 6.22 0.04
CA ARG A 32 -17.85 5.88 -1.38
C ARG A 32 -16.44 5.37 -1.69
N VAL A 33 -15.44 5.93 -1.00
CA VAL A 33 -14.05 5.48 -1.12
C VAL A 33 -13.89 4.14 -0.42
N ALA A 34 -14.53 3.94 0.73
CA ALA A 34 -14.54 2.66 1.43
C ALA A 34 -15.14 1.53 0.57
N GLU A 35 -16.26 1.77 -0.12
CA GLU A 35 -16.86 0.76 -1.01
C GLU A 35 -15.95 0.42 -2.19
N GLN A 36 -15.35 1.43 -2.84
CA GLN A 36 -14.39 1.20 -3.93
C GLN A 36 -13.15 0.43 -3.46
N PHE A 37 -12.68 0.72 -2.24
CA PHE A 37 -11.57 0.02 -1.63
C PHE A 37 -11.89 -1.46 -1.39
N ASN A 38 -13.08 -1.77 -0.86
CA ASN A 38 -13.53 -3.14 -0.65
C ASN A 38 -13.59 -3.94 -1.96
N ILE A 39 -14.15 -3.35 -3.02
CA ILE A 39 -14.21 -3.97 -4.35
C ILE A 39 -12.79 -4.24 -4.88
N MET A 40 -11.90 -3.26 -4.79
CA MET A 40 -10.51 -3.39 -5.22
C MET A 40 -9.78 -4.50 -4.43
N ALA A 41 -9.97 -4.58 -3.11
CA ALA A 41 -9.36 -5.60 -2.27
C ALA A 41 -9.81 -7.02 -2.66
N ILE A 42 -11.09 -7.20 -2.98
CA ILE A 42 -11.65 -8.48 -3.47
C ILE A 42 -11.04 -8.83 -4.83
N GLU A 43 -11.05 -7.90 -5.78
CA GLU A 43 -10.49 -8.12 -7.13
C GLU A 43 -9.01 -8.46 -7.09
N MET A 44 -8.23 -7.76 -6.27
CA MET A 44 -6.81 -8.01 -6.06
C MET A 44 -6.56 -9.41 -5.53
N ASN A 45 -7.25 -9.81 -4.45
CA ASN A 45 -7.06 -11.14 -3.86
C ASN A 45 -7.48 -12.24 -4.85
N ASN A 46 -8.57 -12.06 -5.59
CA ASN A 46 -8.98 -12.99 -6.65
C ASN A 46 -7.96 -13.09 -7.79
N HIS A 47 -7.25 -12.01 -8.09
CA HIS A 47 -6.23 -11.97 -9.13
C HIS A 47 -4.94 -12.68 -8.67
N TYR A 48 -4.36 -12.28 -7.54
CA TYR A 48 -3.03 -12.76 -7.12
C TYR A 48 -3.06 -14.11 -6.39
N ASN A 49 -4.23 -14.61 -5.98
CA ASN A 49 -4.34 -16.01 -5.53
C ASN A 49 -4.19 -17.03 -6.68
N LYS A 50 -4.19 -16.58 -7.94
CA LYS A 50 -3.89 -17.45 -9.09
C LYS A 50 -2.38 -17.55 -9.25
N PRO A 51 -1.76 -18.74 -9.14
CA PRO A 51 -0.30 -18.89 -9.23
C PRO A 51 0.30 -18.30 -10.51
N THR A 52 -0.45 -18.31 -11.62
CA THR A 52 -0.03 -17.71 -12.89
C THR A 52 0.32 -16.22 -12.77
N ASN A 53 -0.34 -15.49 -11.87
CA ASN A 53 -0.16 -14.06 -11.66
C ASN A 53 0.93 -13.73 -10.63
N THR A 54 1.53 -14.77 -10.03
CA THR A 54 2.65 -14.69 -9.09
C THR A 54 3.85 -15.50 -9.58
N THR A 55 3.94 -15.73 -10.90
CA THR A 55 5.07 -16.44 -11.54
C THR A 55 6.27 -15.52 -11.77
N VAL A 56 6.02 -14.24 -12.02
CA VAL A 56 7.04 -13.24 -12.36
C VAL A 56 7.02 -12.17 -11.28
N SER A 57 8.08 -12.12 -10.48
CA SER A 57 8.29 -11.06 -9.51
C SER A 57 8.59 -9.72 -10.19
N LEU A 58 8.52 -8.64 -9.43
CA LEU A 58 8.88 -7.32 -9.93
C LEU A 58 10.35 -7.31 -10.37
N HIS A 59 10.60 -6.98 -11.63
CA HIS A 59 11.94 -6.99 -12.22
C HIS A 59 12.68 -5.67 -11.93
N ASN A 60 13.92 -5.77 -11.43
CA ASN A 60 14.78 -4.64 -11.04
C ASN A 60 14.04 -3.56 -10.23
N PRO A 61 13.50 -3.93 -9.04
CA PRO A 61 12.74 -2.99 -8.22
C PRO A 61 13.58 -1.78 -7.82
N ALA A 62 12.97 -0.60 -7.86
CA ALA A 62 13.55 0.65 -7.41
C ALA A 62 12.76 1.27 -6.24
N ILE A 63 13.42 2.08 -5.43
CA ILE A 63 12.75 2.85 -4.37
C ILE A 63 11.69 3.75 -5.00
N GLY A 64 10.46 3.67 -4.47
CA GLY A 64 9.30 4.39 -4.99
C GLY A 64 8.41 3.57 -5.91
N ASP A 65 8.86 2.41 -6.40
CA ASP A 65 8.05 1.54 -7.25
C ASP A 65 6.81 1.02 -6.50
N PHE A 66 5.70 0.98 -7.22
CA PHE A 66 4.48 0.33 -6.76
C PHE A 66 4.54 -1.17 -7.02
N CYS A 67 4.19 -1.96 -6.01
CA CYS A 67 4.18 -3.41 -6.09
C CYS A 67 2.96 -3.99 -5.37
N VAL A 68 2.82 -5.30 -5.46
CA VAL A 68 1.85 -6.10 -4.70
C VAL A 68 2.63 -7.14 -3.91
N ALA A 69 2.24 -7.34 -2.65
CA ALA A 69 2.85 -8.34 -1.78
C ALA A 69 1.79 -8.96 -0.89
N ARG A 70 2.06 -10.18 -0.45
CA ARG A 70 1.20 -10.89 0.50
C ARG A 70 1.60 -10.54 1.92
N PHE A 71 0.68 -10.04 2.74
CA PHE A 71 0.96 -9.74 4.13
C PHE A 71 1.11 -11.03 4.92
N SER A 72 2.10 -11.09 5.81
CA SER A 72 2.46 -12.36 6.47
C SER A 72 1.44 -12.80 7.53
N GLU A 73 0.72 -11.86 8.14
CA GLU A 73 -0.19 -12.16 9.25
C GLU A 73 -1.51 -12.81 8.79
N ASP A 74 -2.12 -12.28 7.73
CA ASP A 74 -3.44 -12.73 7.26
C ASP A 74 -3.40 -13.45 5.90
N GLN A 75 -2.25 -13.51 5.26
CA GLN A 75 -2.02 -14.15 3.96
C GLN A 75 -2.83 -13.55 2.80
N HIS A 76 -3.34 -12.32 2.93
CA HIS A 76 -4.00 -11.60 1.86
C HIS A 76 -3.00 -10.76 1.05
N TRP A 77 -3.39 -10.43 -0.18
CA TRP A 77 -2.63 -9.60 -1.10
C TRP A 77 -2.96 -8.12 -0.89
N TYR A 78 -1.93 -7.29 -0.97
CA TYR A 78 -2.02 -5.86 -0.70
C TYR A 78 -1.20 -5.03 -1.66
N ARG A 79 -1.66 -3.80 -1.90
CA ARG A 79 -0.88 -2.79 -2.62
C ARG A 79 0.21 -2.25 -1.73
N ALA A 80 1.41 -2.12 -2.28
CA ALA A 80 2.56 -1.65 -1.54
C ALA A 80 3.45 -0.73 -2.38
N ARG A 81 4.40 -0.09 -1.72
CA ARG A 81 5.47 0.69 -2.34
C ARG A 81 6.81 0.28 -1.76
N VAL A 82 7.80 0.13 -2.63
CA VAL A 82 9.20 -0.07 -2.21
C VAL A 82 9.69 1.21 -1.51
N VAL A 83 10.20 1.06 -0.29
CA VAL A 83 10.73 2.20 0.48
C VAL A 83 12.23 2.08 0.75
N LEU A 84 12.77 0.87 0.88
CA LEU A 84 14.22 0.62 1.01
C LEU A 84 14.59 -0.70 0.34
N ILE A 85 15.81 -0.78 -0.16
CA ILE A 85 16.40 -2.00 -0.75
C ILE A 85 17.68 -2.33 0.01
N HIS A 86 17.72 -3.51 0.62
CA HIS A 86 18.81 -4.01 1.44
C HIS A 86 19.58 -5.08 0.63
N GLY A 87 20.66 -4.66 -0.04
CA GLY A 87 21.39 -5.55 -0.95
C GLY A 87 20.54 -5.95 -2.15
N ASN A 88 20.59 -7.22 -2.57
CA ASN A 88 19.86 -7.70 -3.75
C ASN A 88 18.57 -8.47 -3.43
N ASP A 89 18.41 -8.97 -2.21
CA ASP A 89 17.39 -9.96 -1.91
C ASP A 89 16.31 -9.47 -0.95
N SER A 90 16.51 -8.36 -0.25
CA SER A 90 15.63 -7.92 0.83
C SER A 90 15.12 -6.50 0.56
N ILE A 91 13.79 -6.35 0.59
CA ILE A 91 13.11 -5.11 0.20
C ILE A 91 12.13 -4.73 1.29
N LEU A 92 12.30 -3.54 1.87
CA LEU A 92 11.30 -2.97 2.76
C LEU A 92 10.20 -2.35 1.90
N ILE A 93 8.96 -2.79 2.14
CA ILE A 93 7.77 -2.27 1.50
C ILE A 93 6.85 -1.65 2.55
N VAL A 94 6.07 -0.64 2.15
CA VAL A 94 4.95 -0.11 2.94
C VAL A 94 3.65 -0.45 2.21
N PHE A 95 2.69 -1.04 2.92
CA PHE A 95 1.34 -1.27 2.42
C PHE A 95 0.60 0.07 2.36
N ILE A 96 0.42 0.60 1.15
CA ILE A 96 0.00 2.00 0.93
C ILE A 96 -1.45 2.29 1.34
N ASP A 97 -2.20 1.25 1.69
CA ASP A 97 -3.59 1.38 2.11
C ASP A 97 -3.78 1.29 3.62
N TYR A 98 -2.71 0.93 4.35
CA TYR A 98 -2.75 0.67 5.79
C TYR A 98 -1.63 1.39 6.53
N GLY A 99 -0.49 1.61 5.86
CA GLY A 99 0.69 2.31 6.37
C GLY A 99 1.75 1.40 7.01
N ASN A 100 1.44 0.12 7.25
CA ASN A 100 2.39 -0.80 7.90
C ASN A 100 3.45 -1.23 6.89
N SER A 101 4.59 -1.65 7.40
CA SER A 101 5.69 -2.12 6.58
C SER A 101 6.02 -3.58 6.86
N GLU A 102 6.56 -4.24 5.84
CA GLU A 102 7.19 -5.55 5.98
C GLU A 102 8.44 -5.59 5.11
N THR A 103 9.43 -6.36 5.55
CA THR A 103 10.57 -6.72 4.70
C THR A 103 10.23 -7.99 3.95
N LYS A 104 10.30 -7.95 2.62
CA LYS A 104 10.03 -9.09 1.73
C LYS A 104 11.26 -9.47 0.92
N PRO A 105 11.42 -10.76 0.60
CA PRO A 105 12.30 -11.20 -0.47
C PRO A 105 11.94 -10.55 -1.81
N ALA A 106 12.93 -10.28 -2.66
CA ALA A 106 12.69 -9.70 -3.99
C ALA A 106 11.80 -10.59 -4.89
N ASN A 107 11.78 -11.90 -4.65
CA ASN A 107 10.92 -12.87 -5.36
C ASN A 107 9.50 -12.99 -4.80
N GLU A 108 9.16 -12.26 -3.73
CA GLU A 108 7.82 -12.23 -3.11
C GLU A 108 7.08 -10.90 -3.32
N ILE A 109 7.63 -10.01 -4.15
CA ILE A 109 6.96 -8.79 -4.60
C ILE A 109 6.64 -8.89 -6.09
N TYR A 110 5.46 -8.43 -6.46
CA TYR A 110 4.90 -8.61 -7.80
C TYR A 110 4.51 -7.26 -8.41
N PRO A 111 4.52 -7.13 -9.75
CA PRO A 111 4.06 -5.91 -10.41
C PRO A 111 2.58 -5.67 -10.11
N MET A 112 2.22 -4.40 -9.91
CA MET A 112 0.82 -4.00 -9.69
C MET A 112 0.04 -4.03 -11.00
N HIS A 113 -1.05 -4.80 -11.04
CA HIS A 113 -1.95 -4.85 -12.18
C HIS A 113 -2.68 -3.51 -12.36
N GLU A 114 -2.72 -2.98 -13.59
CA GLU A 114 -3.16 -1.61 -13.91
C GLU A 114 -4.52 -1.19 -13.29
N PRO A 115 -5.59 -2.01 -13.30
CA PRO A 115 -6.86 -1.68 -12.66
C PRO A 115 -6.74 -1.34 -11.16
N LEU A 116 -5.81 -1.99 -10.45
CA LEU A 116 -5.60 -1.78 -9.01
C LEU A 116 -4.87 -0.47 -8.71
N SER A 117 -4.22 0.13 -9.71
CA SER A 117 -3.51 1.41 -9.58
C SER A 117 -4.45 2.63 -9.68
N ARG A 118 -5.71 2.42 -10.10
CA ARG A 118 -6.69 3.50 -10.34
C ARG A 118 -7.20 4.15 -9.06
N LEU A 119 -7.35 3.36 -7.99
CA LEU A 119 -7.73 3.89 -6.70
C LEU A 119 -6.51 4.61 -6.09
N PRO A 120 -6.63 5.82 -5.56
CA PRO A 120 -5.55 6.41 -4.76
C PRO A 120 -5.17 5.51 -3.57
N ALA A 121 -3.96 5.68 -3.04
CA ALA A 121 -3.59 5.10 -1.74
C ALA A 121 -4.61 5.55 -0.68
N MET A 122 -5.06 4.64 0.18
CA MET A 122 -6.04 4.97 1.23
C MET A 122 -5.42 5.78 2.37
N THR A 123 -4.11 5.64 2.60
CA THR A 123 -3.41 6.40 3.62
C THR A 123 -2.56 7.52 3.05
N VAL A 124 -2.46 8.57 3.84
CA VAL A 124 -1.54 9.69 3.61
C VAL A 124 -0.55 9.74 4.76
N ALA A 125 0.72 9.82 4.43
CA ALA A 125 1.77 10.03 5.41
C ALA A 125 1.66 11.46 5.98
N CYS A 126 1.64 11.55 7.31
CA CYS A 126 1.40 12.78 8.05
C CYS A 126 2.46 12.96 9.14
N THR A 127 2.69 14.23 9.48
CA THR A 127 3.40 14.68 10.69
C THR A 127 2.47 15.61 11.45
N LEU A 128 2.61 15.65 12.78
CA LEU A 128 1.93 16.67 13.56
C LEU A 128 2.51 18.04 13.19
N ALA A 129 1.63 19.03 12.99
CA ALA A 129 2.03 20.42 12.84
C ALA A 129 2.45 20.97 14.22
N GLU A 130 3.45 21.86 14.24
CA GLU A 130 3.89 22.57 15.45
C GLU A 130 2.85 23.61 15.92
#